data_AF-G4LWX8-F1
#
_entry.id   AF-G4LWX8-F1
#
_cell.length_a   1.000
_cell.length_b   1.000
_cell.length_c   1.000
_cell.angle_alpha   90.00
_cell.angle_beta   90.00
_cell.angle_gamma   90.00
#
_symmetry.space_group_name_H-M   'P 1'
#
loop_
_entity.id
_entity.type
_entity.pdbx_description
1 polymer ?
#
loop_
_entity_poly.entity_id
_entity_poly.type
_entity_poly.pdbx_seq_one_letter_code
_entity_poly.pdbx_strand_id
1 'polypeptide(L)'
;MPPKKNKSKNLVKKPTKVEKLTPKEAILDYQIGNLRDLLSRLKFKRETLKNMLMEKLQTLNTLKLGGEKVLKETLIKASKFSTSDDTTVSSDDVKNYLLETWKIRDLEENEVRKIQDEIKSTQNLTKDVVLELRQWQTYSDVTKKSNEIRIQMLETEYTNMKQRFESMVEYLTEEENRCYSNAQTTIECSSEHIRSSAIENAIDTLNKLFSQQMLQNKWLRTEKKSLDEKMERIMSEIGNLQGENIAAKEDIFRVNLTHMLIPLSFCDIQVTDADDLHKSTVLDLKLDQDMFGIKSHTALKNCENKTCQDRKHLNTINEKILSSICNPELKILHELNEDETSNQITEAESLAALGPLEKQACFLQGLPAKIGQQSNLCSAELQAQLKFNPELSNWPVNRDMFLKYLSDHK
;
A
#
# COMPACT_ATOMS: atom_id res chain seq x y z
N MET A 1 16.77 -7.24 -74.54
CA MET A 1 15.30 -7.38 -74.35
C MET A 1 15.04 -7.90 -72.95
N PRO A 2 14.18 -7.27 -72.14
CA PRO A 2 13.75 -7.86 -70.87
C PRO A 2 12.86 -9.08 -71.17
N PRO A 3 12.88 -10.13 -70.34
CA PRO A 3 12.10 -11.32 -70.61
C PRO A 3 10.60 -11.00 -70.48
N LYS A 4 9.85 -11.34 -71.53
CA LYS A 4 8.39 -11.25 -71.57
C LYS A 4 7.80 -12.11 -70.44
N LYS A 5 6.93 -11.48 -69.64
CA LYS A 5 6.11 -12.13 -68.61
C LYS A 5 5.19 -13.18 -69.26
N ASN A 6 5.62 -14.44 -69.27
CA ASN A 6 4.72 -15.55 -69.53
C ASN A 6 3.95 -15.88 -68.26
N LYS A 7 2.66 -15.54 -68.30
CA LYS A 7 1.63 -15.97 -67.37
C LYS A 7 1.41 -17.48 -67.55
N SER A 8 2.05 -18.30 -66.71
CA SER A 8 1.60 -19.68 -66.49
C SER A 8 1.19 -19.84 -65.04
N LYS A 9 -0.12 -19.87 -64.85
CA LYS A 9 -0.82 -20.48 -63.73
C LYS A 9 -0.15 -21.81 -63.40
N ASN A 10 0.31 -22.00 -62.15
CA ASN A 10 0.24 -23.27 -61.43
C ASN A 10 0.69 -23.11 -59.98
N LEU A 11 -0.29 -23.22 -59.09
CA LEU A 11 -0.25 -23.58 -57.67
C LEU A 11 0.90 -23.02 -56.82
N VAL A 12 0.63 -21.86 -56.20
CA VAL A 12 1.23 -21.49 -54.92
C VAL A 12 0.68 -22.44 -53.85
N LYS A 13 1.40 -23.54 -53.59
CA LYS A 13 1.27 -24.27 -52.33
C LYS A 13 1.75 -23.33 -51.23
N LYS A 14 0.81 -22.79 -50.45
CA LYS A 14 1.07 -22.13 -49.17
C LYS A 14 2.02 -23.02 -48.35
N PRO A 15 3.12 -22.50 -47.78
CA PRO A 15 3.87 -23.23 -46.78
C PRO A 15 3.01 -23.32 -45.52
N THR A 16 2.32 -24.44 -45.38
CA THR A 16 1.68 -24.87 -44.14
C THR A 16 2.75 -25.18 -43.10
N LYS A 17 2.64 -24.53 -41.94
CA LYS A 17 3.40 -24.69 -40.69
C LYS A 17 4.81 -24.05 -40.70
N VAL A 18 4.86 -22.77 -40.33
CA VAL A 18 6.02 -22.20 -39.65
C VAL A 18 6.03 -22.81 -38.24
N GLU A 19 6.63 -23.99 -38.16
CA GLU A 19 7.07 -24.59 -36.90
C GLU A 19 7.98 -23.56 -36.21
N LYS A 20 7.86 -23.43 -34.88
CA LYS A 20 8.48 -22.36 -34.08
C LYS A 20 10.01 -22.41 -34.21
N LEU A 21 10.56 -21.78 -35.25
CA LEU A 21 12.01 -21.64 -35.44
C LEU A 21 12.56 -20.87 -34.25
N THR A 22 13.53 -21.48 -33.59
CA THR A 22 14.29 -20.83 -32.52
C THR A 22 14.96 -19.58 -33.12
N PRO A 23 15.12 -18.45 -32.39
CA PRO A 23 15.71 -17.24 -32.97
C PRO A 23 17.06 -17.46 -33.69
N LYS A 24 17.86 -18.43 -33.22
CA LYS A 24 19.10 -18.87 -33.89
C LYS A 24 18.84 -19.52 -35.26
N GLU A 25 17.83 -20.36 -35.38
CA GLU A 25 17.45 -21.02 -36.64
C GLU A 25 16.86 -20.00 -37.62
N ALA A 26 16.06 -19.03 -37.14
CA ALA A 26 15.55 -17.95 -37.98
C ALA A 26 16.67 -17.09 -38.59
N ILE A 27 17.75 -16.82 -37.83
CA ILE A 27 18.93 -16.12 -38.33
C ILE A 27 19.66 -16.96 -39.39
N LEU A 28 19.84 -18.26 -39.14
CA LEU A 28 20.49 -19.16 -40.11
C LEU A 28 19.67 -19.28 -41.40
N ASP A 29 18.35 -19.42 -41.31
CA ASP A 29 17.47 -19.45 -42.48
C ASP A 29 17.53 -18.16 -43.28
N TYR A 30 17.60 -17.00 -42.61
CA TYR A 30 17.79 -15.72 -43.27
C TYR A 30 19.15 -15.63 -43.99
N GLN A 31 20.24 -16.07 -43.34
CA GLN A 31 21.57 -16.10 -43.95
C GLN A 31 21.63 -17.06 -45.15
N ILE A 32 21.01 -18.24 -45.03
CA ILE A 32 20.90 -19.21 -46.12
C ILE A 32 20.07 -18.63 -47.27
N GLY A 33 18.98 -17.91 -46.98
CA GLY A 33 18.17 -17.19 -47.97
C GLY A 33 19.01 -16.18 -48.75
N ASN A 34 19.76 -15.33 -48.05
CA ASN A 34 20.66 -14.35 -48.67
C ASN A 34 21.74 -15.00 -49.54
N LEU A 35 22.32 -16.12 -49.09
CA LEU A 35 23.33 -16.87 -49.87
C LEU A 35 22.71 -17.52 -51.12
N ARG A 36 21.50 -18.06 -51.03
CA ARG A 36 20.77 -18.62 -52.18
C ARG A 36 20.44 -17.55 -53.21
N ASP A 37 20.03 -16.35 -52.77
CA ASP A 37 19.77 -15.22 -53.65
C ASP A 37 21.06 -14.71 -54.32
N LEU A 38 22.15 -14.59 -53.56
CA LEU A 38 23.47 -14.24 -54.10
C LEU A 38 23.92 -15.26 -55.17
N LEU A 39 23.80 -16.55 -54.88
CA LEU A 39 24.17 -17.63 -55.80
C LEU A 39 23.30 -17.59 -57.06
N SER A 40 22.00 -17.30 -56.92
CA SER A 40 21.08 -17.15 -58.04
C SER A 40 21.44 -15.94 -58.93
N ARG A 41 21.79 -14.80 -58.33
CA ARG A 41 22.27 -13.61 -59.06
C ARG A 41 23.58 -13.89 -59.78
N LEU A 42 24.52 -14.59 -59.15
CA LEU A 42 25.79 -14.97 -59.76
C LEU A 42 25.60 -15.97 -60.91
N LYS A 43 24.72 -16.97 -60.73
CA LYS A 43 24.36 -17.93 -61.78
C LYS A 43 23.73 -17.23 -62.98
N PHE A 44 22.82 -16.28 -62.75
CA PHE A 44 22.23 -15.46 -63.79
C PHE A 44 23.29 -14.61 -64.52
N LYS A 45 24.20 -13.96 -63.77
CA LYS A 45 25.30 -13.17 -64.34
C LYS A 45 26.25 -14.04 -65.19
N ARG A 46 26.53 -15.26 -64.75
CA ARG A 46 27.34 -16.22 -65.51
C ARG A 46 26.64 -16.63 -66.81
N GLU A 47 25.34 -16.93 -66.76
CA GLU A 47 24.59 -17.36 -67.95
C GLU A 47 24.47 -16.24 -68.99
N THR A 48 24.22 -15.01 -68.53
CA THR A 48 24.19 -13.83 -69.40
C THR A 48 25.54 -13.57 -70.07
N LEU A 49 26.66 -13.69 -69.34
CA LEU A 49 28.00 -13.59 -69.91
C LEU A 49 28.29 -14.70 -70.93
N LYS A 50 27.88 -15.93 -70.65
CA LYS A 50 28.03 -17.07 -71.57
C LYS A 50 27.25 -16.85 -72.86
N ASN A 51 26.01 -16.35 -72.78
CA ASN A 51 25.21 -16.03 -73.95
C ASN A 51 25.84 -14.91 -74.78
N MET A 52 26.33 -13.83 -74.14
CA MET A 52 27.04 -12.77 -74.85
C MET A 52 28.31 -13.31 -75.54
N LEU A 53 29.07 -14.20 -74.90
CA LEU A 53 30.25 -14.82 -75.51
C LEU A 53 29.86 -15.67 -76.73
N MET A 54 28.79 -16.46 -76.63
CA MET A 54 28.27 -17.27 -77.73
C MET A 54 27.82 -16.42 -78.91
N GLU A 55 27.08 -15.33 -78.66
CA GLU A 55 26.67 -14.37 -79.70
C GLU A 55 27.90 -13.75 -80.37
N LYS A 56 28.90 -13.32 -79.58
CA LYS A 56 30.15 -12.77 -80.13
C LYS A 56 30.91 -13.78 -80.98
N LEU A 57 30.97 -15.04 -80.56
CA LEU A 57 31.63 -16.10 -81.31
C LEU A 57 30.90 -16.44 -82.62
N GLN A 58 29.56 -16.41 -82.62
CA GLN A 58 28.76 -16.54 -83.84
C GLN A 58 28.98 -15.36 -84.79
N THR A 59 29.03 -14.12 -84.28
CA THR A 59 29.35 -12.95 -85.11
C THR A 59 30.75 -13.04 -85.71
N LEU A 60 31.73 -13.56 -84.97
CA LEU A 60 33.09 -13.73 -85.47
C LEU A 60 33.16 -14.82 -86.56
N ASN A 61 32.46 -15.94 -86.38
CA ASN A 61 32.41 -17.00 -87.39
C ASN A 61 31.69 -16.56 -88.67
N THR A 62 30.61 -15.80 -88.56
CA THR A 62 29.91 -15.24 -89.74
C THR A 62 30.78 -14.22 -90.47
N LEU A 63 31.49 -13.37 -89.75
CA LEU A 63 32.45 -12.43 -90.32
C LEU A 63 33.62 -13.16 -91.01
N LYS A 64 34.15 -14.22 -90.38
CA LYS A 64 35.20 -15.07 -90.96
C LYS A 64 34.74 -15.73 -92.26
N LEU A 65 33.54 -16.32 -92.27
CA LEU A 65 32.95 -16.94 -93.47
C LEU A 65 32.70 -15.89 -94.57
N GLY A 66 32.28 -14.69 -94.19
CA GLY A 66 32.15 -13.54 -95.10
C GLY A 66 33.50 -13.15 -95.72
N GLY A 67 34.54 -13.04 -94.91
CA GLY A 67 35.92 -12.78 -95.36
C GLY A 67 36.45 -13.86 -96.29
N GLU A 68 36.21 -15.14 -95.98
CA GLU A 68 36.60 -16.27 -96.85
C GLU A 68 35.86 -16.26 -98.19
N LYS A 69 34.57 -15.88 -98.23
CA LYS A 69 33.81 -15.71 -99.47
C LYS A 69 34.39 -14.59 -100.33
N VAL A 70 34.64 -13.43 -99.73
CA VAL A 70 35.25 -12.28 -100.42
C VAL A 70 36.62 -12.68 -100.98
N LEU A 71 37.44 -13.39 -100.20
CA LEU A 71 38.76 -13.83 -100.61
C LEU A 71 38.73 -14.87 -101.75
N LYS A 72 37.72 -15.77 -101.76
CA LYS A 72 37.48 -16.68 -102.89
C LYS A 72 37.02 -15.93 -104.14
N GLU A 73 36.13 -14.96 -104.00
CA GLU A 73 35.66 -14.13 -105.12
C GLU A 73 36.79 -13.29 -105.71
N THR A 74 37.66 -12.70 -104.88
CA THR A 74 38.84 -11.96 -105.35
C THR A 74 39.84 -12.88 -106.02
N LEU A 75 40.05 -14.10 -105.53
CA LEU A 75 40.91 -15.10 -106.16
C LEU A 75 40.38 -15.52 -107.55
N ILE A 76 39.07 -15.76 -107.67
CA ILE A 76 38.42 -16.08 -108.96
C ILE A 76 38.51 -14.90 -109.93
N LYS A 77 38.32 -13.67 -109.44
CA LYS A 77 38.51 -12.45 -110.26
C LYS A 77 39.96 -12.35 -110.72
N ALA A 78 40.93 -12.51 -109.82
CA ALA A 78 42.36 -12.47 -110.15
C ALA A 78 42.77 -13.54 -111.18
N SER A 79 42.25 -14.77 -111.07
CA SER A 79 42.52 -15.83 -112.05
C SER A 79 41.88 -15.58 -113.42
N LYS A 80 40.75 -14.87 -113.49
CA LYS A 80 40.14 -14.44 -114.75
C LYS A 80 40.93 -13.32 -115.42
N PHE A 81 41.51 -12.41 -114.63
CA PHE A 81 42.40 -11.36 -115.13
C PHE A 81 43.73 -11.92 -115.66
N SER A 82 44.20 -13.08 -115.19
CA SER A 82 45.44 -13.69 -115.69
C SER A 82 45.25 -14.56 -116.95
N THR A 83 44.02 -14.78 -117.42
CA THR A 83 43.70 -15.67 -118.54
C THR A 83 42.91 -14.99 -119.67
N SER A 84 42.63 -13.69 -119.54
CA SER A 84 42.02 -12.89 -120.60
C SER A 84 43.09 -12.07 -121.32
N ASP A 85 43.74 -12.73 -122.29
CA ASP A 85 44.55 -12.11 -123.33
C ASP A 85 43.72 -11.07 -124.13
N ASP A 86 44.41 -10.00 -124.52
CA ASP A 86 44.09 -9.12 -125.65
C ASP A 86 42.79 -8.29 -125.60
N THR A 87 42.58 -7.56 -124.51
CA THR A 87 41.82 -6.30 -124.61
C THR A 87 42.77 -5.13 -124.49
N THR A 88 42.90 -4.38 -125.58
CA THR A 88 43.60 -3.11 -125.67
C THR A 88 43.02 -2.13 -124.66
N VAL A 89 43.58 -2.13 -123.46
CA VAL A 89 43.21 -1.20 -122.39
C VAL A 89 43.49 0.21 -122.90
N SER A 90 42.42 0.98 -123.13
CA SER A 90 42.55 2.38 -123.52
C SER A 90 43.16 3.16 -122.36
N SER A 91 43.98 4.17 -122.66
CA SER A 91 44.58 5.04 -121.64
C SER A 91 43.53 5.68 -120.71
N ASP A 92 42.30 5.87 -121.20
CA ASP A 92 41.18 6.40 -120.41
C ASP A 92 40.64 5.41 -119.36
N ASP A 93 40.66 4.10 -119.65
CA ASP A 93 40.19 3.08 -118.71
C ASP A 93 41.15 2.95 -117.52
N VAL A 94 42.46 3.01 -117.78
CA VAL A 94 43.49 3.04 -116.72
C VAL A 94 43.33 4.28 -115.86
N LYS A 95 43.09 5.45 -116.49
CA LYS A 95 42.90 6.71 -115.78
C LYS A 95 41.65 6.68 -114.88
N ASN A 96 40.54 6.18 -115.39
CA ASN A 96 39.30 6.05 -114.62
C ASN A 96 39.45 5.06 -113.46
N TYR A 97 40.11 3.93 -113.68
CA TYR A 97 40.42 2.96 -112.62
C TYR A 97 41.35 3.55 -111.55
N LEU A 98 42.36 4.33 -111.95
CA LEU A 98 43.26 4.99 -111.01
C LEU A 98 42.52 6.06 -110.18
N LEU A 99 41.64 6.85 -110.80
CA LEU A 99 40.81 7.83 -110.09
C LEU A 99 39.86 7.15 -109.10
N GLU A 100 39.25 6.03 -109.47
CA GLU A 100 38.33 5.31 -108.58
C GLU A 100 39.07 4.64 -107.42
N THR A 101 40.23 4.03 -107.67
CA THR A 101 41.08 3.48 -106.60
C THR A 101 41.61 4.57 -105.66
N TRP A 102 41.89 5.78 -106.16
CA TRP A 102 42.23 6.93 -105.32
C TRP A 102 41.05 7.39 -104.47
N LYS A 103 39.83 7.49 -105.02
CA LYS A 103 38.64 7.80 -104.22
C LYS A 103 38.38 6.76 -103.14
N ILE A 104 38.53 5.47 -103.45
CA ILE A 104 38.37 4.39 -102.46
C ILE A 104 39.42 4.54 -101.36
N ARG A 105 40.69 4.79 -101.72
CA ARG A 105 41.76 5.04 -100.74
C ARG A 105 41.42 6.26 -99.86
N ASP A 106 40.98 7.36 -100.44
CA ASP A 106 40.63 8.59 -99.70
C ASP A 106 39.44 8.35 -98.75
N LEU A 107 38.44 7.57 -99.18
CA LEU A 107 37.31 7.16 -98.33
C LEU A 107 37.76 6.25 -97.18
N GLU A 108 38.59 5.24 -97.46
CA GLU A 108 39.15 4.36 -96.44
C GLU A 108 40.02 5.14 -95.45
N GLU A 109 40.85 6.08 -95.92
CA GLU A 109 41.67 6.93 -95.05
C GLU A 109 40.79 7.82 -94.15
N ASN A 110 39.70 8.38 -94.68
CA ASN A 110 38.74 9.17 -93.90
C ASN A 110 38.02 8.32 -92.85
N GLU A 111 37.59 7.10 -93.18
CA GLU A 111 36.97 6.19 -92.21
C GLU A 111 37.97 5.74 -91.13
N VAL A 112 39.22 5.44 -91.50
CA VAL A 112 40.28 5.14 -90.53
C VAL A 112 40.52 6.33 -89.60
N ARG A 113 40.56 7.56 -90.12
CA ARG A 113 40.72 8.78 -89.32
C ARG A 113 39.55 8.98 -88.35
N LYS A 114 38.32 8.76 -88.80
CA LYS A 114 37.11 8.82 -87.97
C LYS A 114 37.13 7.79 -86.84
N ILE A 115 37.51 6.53 -87.14
CA ILE A 115 37.66 5.48 -86.12
C ILE A 115 38.78 5.85 -85.13
N GLN A 116 39.90 6.40 -85.60
CA GLN A 116 40.97 6.89 -84.73
C GLN A 116 40.50 8.00 -83.79
N ASP A 117 39.67 8.91 -84.27
CA ASP A 117 39.10 9.98 -83.45
C ASP A 117 38.06 9.45 -82.45
N GLU A 118 37.25 8.46 -82.82
CA GLU A 118 36.36 7.75 -81.90
C GLU A 118 37.13 6.97 -80.82
N ILE A 119 38.22 6.29 -81.20
CA ILE A 119 39.12 5.62 -80.25
C ILE A 119 39.74 6.65 -79.29
N LYS A 120 40.22 7.80 -79.79
CA LYS A 120 40.76 8.86 -78.92
C LYS A 120 39.69 9.43 -77.98
N SER A 121 38.48 9.68 -78.48
CA SER A 121 37.34 10.15 -77.67
C SER A 121 36.98 9.17 -76.56
N THR A 122 36.83 7.89 -76.89
CA THR A 122 36.51 6.83 -75.91
C THR A 122 37.64 6.60 -74.91
N GLN A 123 38.91 6.72 -75.33
CA GLN A 123 40.05 6.67 -74.42
C GLN A 123 40.05 7.84 -73.43
N ASN A 124 39.71 9.06 -73.87
CA ASN A 124 39.59 10.21 -72.99
C ASN A 124 38.44 10.04 -71.99
N LEU A 125 37.24 9.63 -72.46
CA LEU A 125 36.11 9.33 -71.59
C LEU A 125 36.46 8.24 -70.55
N THR A 126 37.19 7.20 -70.97
CA THR A 126 37.63 6.13 -70.07
C THR A 126 38.59 6.66 -69.00
N LYS A 127 39.50 7.57 -69.36
CA LYS A 127 40.40 8.21 -68.38
C LYS A 127 39.60 9.03 -67.37
N ASP A 128 38.61 9.79 -67.81
CA ASP A 128 37.76 10.61 -66.93
C ASP A 128 36.96 9.74 -65.95
N VAL A 129 36.35 8.66 -66.43
CA VAL A 129 35.62 7.71 -65.59
C VAL A 129 36.55 7.02 -64.58
N VAL A 130 37.78 6.67 -64.97
CA VAL A 130 38.76 6.09 -64.05
C VAL A 130 39.18 7.10 -62.98
N LEU A 131 39.31 8.38 -63.31
CA LEU A 131 39.59 9.44 -62.34
C LEU A 131 38.41 9.62 -61.37
N GLU A 132 37.17 9.65 -61.86
CA GLU A 132 35.97 9.75 -61.03
C GLU A 132 35.85 8.54 -60.08
N LEU A 133 36.07 7.32 -60.59
CA LEU A 133 36.08 6.11 -59.76
C LEU A 133 37.13 6.17 -58.65
N ARG A 134 38.33 6.70 -58.93
CA ARG A 134 39.36 6.91 -57.91
C ARG A 134 38.92 7.94 -56.87
N GLN A 135 38.28 9.03 -57.29
CA GLN A 135 37.74 10.03 -56.35
C GLN A 135 36.67 9.42 -55.43
N TRP A 136 35.71 8.68 -55.99
CA TRP A 136 34.70 7.97 -55.19
C TRP A 136 35.31 6.95 -54.23
N GLN A 137 36.34 6.23 -54.66
CA GLN A 137 37.05 5.30 -53.79
C GLN A 137 37.74 6.02 -52.63
N THR A 138 38.45 7.12 -52.89
CA THR A 138 39.06 7.91 -51.81
C THR A 138 38.03 8.50 -50.85
N TYR A 139 36.90 9.01 -51.36
CA TYR A 139 35.80 9.51 -50.54
C TYR A 139 35.20 8.40 -49.67
N SER A 140 34.96 7.22 -50.25
CA SER A 140 34.48 6.04 -49.53
C SER A 140 35.45 5.60 -48.44
N ASP A 141 36.75 5.57 -48.70
CA ASP A 141 37.74 5.14 -47.71
C ASP A 141 37.86 6.13 -46.53
N VAL A 142 37.78 7.44 -46.79
CA VAL A 142 37.78 8.48 -45.74
C VAL A 142 36.49 8.42 -44.91
N THR A 143 35.33 8.37 -45.57
CA THR A 143 34.03 8.32 -44.88
C THR A 143 33.83 7.02 -44.12
N LYS A 144 34.31 5.89 -44.63
CA LYS A 144 34.27 4.60 -43.94
C LYS A 144 35.02 4.66 -42.61
N LYS A 145 36.26 5.20 -42.59
CA LYS A 145 37.03 5.36 -41.35
C LYS A 145 36.33 6.27 -40.35
N SER A 146 35.80 7.41 -40.81
CA SER A 146 35.06 8.33 -39.94
C SER A 146 33.79 7.69 -39.36
N ASN A 147 33.07 6.92 -40.17
CA ASN A 147 31.86 6.23 -39.74
C ASN A 147 32.18 5.09 -38.78
N GLU A 148 33.27 4.35 -39.00
CA GLU A 148 33.73 3.28 -38.12
C GLU A 148 34.09 3.81 -36.73
N ILE A 149 34.82 4.94 -36.66
CA ILE A 149 35.11 5.63 -35.39
C ILE A 149 33.80 6.07 -34.70
N ARG A 150 32.86 6.64 -35.46
CA ARG A 150 31.56 7.07 -34.92
C ARG A 150 30.75 5.89 -34.38
N ILE A 151 30.74 4.77 -35.10
CA ILE A 151 30.05 3.55 -34.68
C ILE A 151 30.68 3.02 -33.39
N GLN A 152 32.01 2.93 -33.31
CA GLN A 152 32.71 2.51 -32.10
C GLN A 152 32.38 3.43 -30.91
N MET A 153 32.38 4.75 -31.11
CA MET A 153 31.98 5.69 -30.04
C MET A 153 30.55 5.44 -29.58
N LEU A 154 29.59 5.30 -30.51
CA LEU A 154 28.19 5.02 -30.17
C LEU A 154 28.00 3.67 -29.48
N GLU A 155 28.74 2.65 -29.88
CA GLU A 155 28.75 1.34 -29.22
C GLU A 155 29.27 1.45 -27.79
N THR A 156 30.36 2.20 -27.57
CA THR A 156 30.88 2.45 -26.21
C THR A 156 29.92 3.27 -25.35
N GLU A 157 29.26 4.28 -25.92
CA GLU A 157 28.22 5.05 -25.23
C GLU A 157 27.03 4.16 -24.86
N TYR A 158 26.59 3.30 -25.77
CA TYR A 158 25.51 2.35 -25.52
C TYR A 158 25.86 1.36 -24.40
N THR A 159 27.07 0.80 -24.40
CA THR A 159 27.51 -0.10 -23.31
C THR A 159 27.60 0.62 -21.97
N ASN A 160 28.09 1.87 -21.97
CA ASN A 160 28.18 2.68 -20.76
C ASN A 160 26.79 3.03 -20.21
N MET A 161 25.84 3.38 -21.08
CA MET A 161 24.45 3.63 -20.68
C MET A 161 23.82 2.37 -20.10
N LYS A 162 23.99 1.23 -20.76
CA LYS A 162 23.47 -0.06 -20.28
C LYS A 162 24.00 -0.39 -18.89
N GLN A 163 25.31 -0.27 -18.67
CA GLN A 163 25.92 -0.51 -17.36
C GLN A 163 25.38 0.45 -16.28
N ARG A 164 25.20 1.74 -16.61
CA ARG A 164 24.58 2.70 -15.66
C ARG A 164 23.15 2.33 -15.30
N PHE A 165 22.36 1.87 -16.26
CA PHE A 165 21.00 1.41 -15.99
C PHE A 165 21.00 0.16 -15.10
N GLU A 166 21.87 -0.81 -15.36
CA GLU A 166 22.02 -2.01 -14.53
C GLU A 166 22.43 -1.65 -13.09
N SER A 167 23.44 -0.80 -12.90
CA SER A 167 23.84 -0.32 -11.57
C SER A 167 22.74 0.49 -10.86
N MET A 168 21.95 1.27 -11.59
CA MET A 168 20.82 2.00 -11.02
C MET A 168 19.70 1.06 -10.58
N VAL A 169 19.41 0.01 -11.36
CA VAL A 169 18.44 -1.01 -10.97
C VAL A 169 18.91 -1.74 -9.73
N GLU A 170 20.19 -2.16 -9.67
CA GLU A 170 20.79 -2.80 -8.50
C GLU A 170 20.65 -1.91 -7.26
N TYR A 171 21.06 -0.63 -7.36
CA TYR A 171 20.92 0.34 -6.27
C TYR A 171 19.46 0.51 -5.80
N LEU A 172 18.51 0.62 -6.73
CA LEU A 172 17.09 0.76 -6.38
C LEU A 172 16.54 -0.49 -5.69
N THR A 173 16.95 -1.69 -6.12
CA THR A 173 16.54 -2.94 -5.47
C THR A 173 17.17 -3.11 -4.08
N GLU A 174 18.41 -2.69 -3.89
CA GLU A 174 19.05 -2.65 -2.56
C GLU A 174 18.34 -1.66 -1.63
N GLU A 175 18.01 -0.47 -2.14
CA GLU A 175 17.29 0.55 -1.40
C GLU A 175 15.87 0.09 -1.02
N GLU A 176 15.15 -0.54 -1.96
CA GLU A 176 13.82 -1.12 -1.69
C GLU A 176 13.90 -2.19 -0.59
N ASN A 177 14.87 -3.11 -0.66
CA ASN A 177 15.08 -4.12 0.37
C ASN A 177 15.43 -3.50 1.72
N ARG A 178 16.27 -2.46 1.74
CA ARG A 178 16.62 -1.71 2.96
C ARG A 178 15.39 -1.02 3.56
N CYS A 179 14.57 -0.36 2.74
CA CYS A 179 13.32 0.25 3.17
C CYS A 179 12.35 -0.79 3.72
N TYR A 180 12.22 -1.95 3.07
CA TYR A 180 11.37 -3.04 3.53
C TYR A 180 11.85 -3.60 4.88
N SER A 181 13.15 -3.87 5.04
CA SER A 181 13.72 -4.29 6.32
C SER A 181 13.53 -3.25 7.42
N ASN A 182 13.72 -1.96 7.14
CA ASN A 182 13.49 -0.89 8.10
C ASN A 182 12.02 -0.75 8.49
N ALA A 183 11.10 -0.93 7.54
CA ALA A 183 9.66 -0.94 7.82
C ALA A 183 9.30 -2.13 8.71
N GLN A 184 9.81 -3.32 8.39
CA GLN A 184 9.60 -4.53 9.17
C GLN A 184 10.12 -4.39 10.61
N THR A 185 11.35 -3.91 10.80
CA THR A 185 11.91 -3.69 12.15
C THR A 185 11.12 -2.63 12.92
N THR A 186 10.68 -1.55 12.26
CA THR A 186 9.84 -0.53 12.90
C THR A 186 8.50 -1.12 13.34
N ILE A 187 7.88 -1.95 12.51
CA ILE A 187 6.63 -2.65 12.84
C ILE A 187 6.85 -3.60 14.03
N GLU A 188 7.94 -4.37 14.03
CA GLU A 188 8.29 -5.28 15.13
C GLU A 188 8.51 -4.51 16.44
N CYS A 189 9.33 -3.46 16.44
CA CYS A 189 9.54 -2.61 17.61
C CYS A 189 8.24 -1.96 18.09
N SER A 190 7.38 -1.48 17.17
CA SER A 190 6.09 -0.90 17.55
C SER A 190 5.14 -1.95 18.15
N SER A 191 5.15 -3.19 17.62
CA SER A 191 4.38 -4.31 18.14
C SER A 191 4.84 -4.72 19.53
N GLU A 192 6.15 -4.75 19.78
CA GLU A 192 6.74 -5.01 21.09
C GLU A 192 6.43 -3.92 22.10
N HIS A 193 6.47 -2.65 21.67
CA HIS A 193 6.09 -1.51 22.50
C HIS A 193 4.62 -1.56 22.89
N ILE A 194 3.72 -1.83 21.93
CA ILE A 194 2.28 -2.00 22.19
C ILE A 194 2.03 -3.18 23.14
N ARG A 195 2.71 -4.32 22.93
CA ARG A 195 2.59 -5.48 23.83
C ARG A 195 3.06 -5.15 25.24
N SER A 196 4.23 -4.51 25.37
CA SER A 196 4.78 -4.10 26.67
C SER A 196 3.85 -3.11 27.38
N SER A 197 3.37 -2.09 26.66
CA SER A 197 2.42 -1.11 27.20
C SER A 197 1.09 -1.75 27.60
N ALA A 198 0.56 -2.70 26.82
CA ALA A 198 -0.66 -3.43 27.18
C ALA A 198 -0.46 -4.29 28.44
N ILE A 199 0.71 -4.92 28.59
CA ILE A 199 1.07 -5.70 29.79
C ILE A 199 1.21 -4.78 31.01
N GLU A 200 1.89 -3.64 30.87
CA GLU A 200 2.06 -2.66 31.95
C GLU A 200 0.71 -2.11 32.41
N ASN A 201 -0.14 -1.71 31.47
CA ASN A 201 -1.52 -1.28 31.77
C ASN A 201 -2.34 -2.39 32.46
N ALA A 202 -2.20 -3.64 32.03
CA ALA A 202 -2.86 -4.77 32.68
C ALA A 202 -2.36 -5.01 34.12
N ILE A 203 -1.05 -4.87 34.35
CA ILE A 203 -0.44 -4.96 35.68
C ILE A 203 -0.95 -3.83 36.57
N ASP A 204 -1.01 -2.59 36.06
CA ASP A 204 -1.49 -1.43 36.82
C ASP A 204 -2.96 -1.56 37.19
N THR A 205 -3.81 -2.03 36.27
CA THR A 205 -5.23 -2.28 36.55
C THR A 205 -5.41 -3.38 37.61
N LEU A 206 -4.62 -4.45 37.54
CA LEU A 206 -4.64 -5.53 38.54
C LEU A 206 -4.13 -5.03 39.90
N ASN A 207 -3.07 -4.24 39.94
CA ASN A 207 -2.54 -3.64 41.15
C ASN A 207 -3.56 -2.72 41.82
N LYS A 208 -4.22 -1.85 41.05
CA LYS A 208 -5.31 -0.99 41.54
C LYS A 208 -6.46 -1.80 42.14
N LEU A 209 -6.90 -2.85 41.43
CA LEU A 209 -7.95 -3.75 41.90
C LEU A 209 -7.54 -4.46 43.20
N PHE A 210 -6.30 -4.94 43.28
CA PHE A 210 -5.76 -5.60 44.46
C PHE A 210 -5.67 -4.64 45.66
N SER A 211 -5.17 -3.41 45.46
CA SER A 211 -5.14 -2.37 46.49
C SER A 211 -6.54 -2.04 47.00
N GLN A 212 -7.52 -1.92 46.10
CA GLN A 212 -8.92 -1.70 46.46
C GLN A 212 -9.50 -2.87 47.27
N GLN A 213 -9.25 -4.11 46.85
CA GLN A 213 -9.67 -5.30 47.60
C GLN A 213 -9.00 -5.40 48.97
N MET A 214 -7.72 -5.00 49.08
CA MET A 214 -7.00 -4.98 50.36
C MET A 214 -7.60 -3.92 51.30
N LEU A 215 -7.95 -2.74 50.79
CA LEU A 215 -8.63 -1.69 51.55
C LEU A 215 -10.02 -2.15 52.00
N GLN A 216 -10.80 -2.75 51.10
CA GLN A 216 -12.11 -3.32 51.43
C GLN A 216 -12.00 -4.40 52.51
N ASN A 217 -11.00 -5.28 52.44
CA ASN A 217 -10.74 -6.27 53.47
C ASN A 217 -10.37 -5.65 54.83
N LYS A 218 -9.57 -4.57 54.84
CA LYS A 218 -9.27 -3.83 56.07
C LYS A 218 -10.56 -3.24 56.66
N TRP A 219 -11.39 -2.62 55.83
CA TRP A 219 -12.67 -2.05 56.26
C TRP A 219 -13.62 -3.13 56.80
N LEU A 220 -13.72 -4.29 56.14
CA LEU A 220 -14.53 -5.41 56.63
C LEU A 220 -14.04 -5.94 57.98
N ARG A 221 -12.72 -5.92 58.24
CA ARG A 221 -12.17 -6.29 59.56
C ARG A 221 -12.50 -5.28 60.64
N THR A 222 -12.45 -3.97 60.35
CA THR A 222 -12.84 -2.93 61.31
C THR A 222 -14.33 -2.98 61.59
N GLU A 223 -15.15 -3.17 60.56
CA GLU A 223 -16.59 -3.31 60.70
C GLU A 223 -16.95 -4.55 61.52
N LYS A 224 -16.30 -5.70 61.26
CA LYS A 224 -16.47 -6.91 62.06
C LYS A 224 -16.16 -6.66 63.54
N LYS A 225 -15.04 -6.00 63.86
CA LYS A 225 -14.69 -5.66 65.26
C LYS A 225 -15.74 -4.77 65.91
N SER A 226 -16.23 -3.75 65.19
CA SER A 226 -17.29 -2.87 65.70
C SER A 226 -18.59 -3.64 65.96
N LEU A 227 -18.95 -4.56 65.07
CA LEU A 227 -20.11 -5.43 65.24
C LEU A 227 -19.94 -6.39 66.42
N ASP A 228 -18.76 -6.99 66.59
CA ASP A 228 -18.45 -7.86 67.74
C ASP A 228 -18.57 -7.06 69.07
N GLU A 229 -18.06 -5.83 69.13
CA GLU A 229 -18.22 -4.94 70.31
C GLU A 229 -19.67 -4.52 70.57
N LYS A 230 -20.47 -4.30 69.51
CA LYS A 230 -21.91 -4.02 69.64
C LYS A 230 -22.65 -5.27 70.13
N MET A 231 -22.29 -6.44 69.63
CA MET A 231 -22.86 -7.72 70.07
C MET A 231 -22.56 -7.96 71.55
N GLU A 232 -21.33 -7.76 72.01
CA GLU A 232 -20.96 -7.87 73.42
C GLU A 232 -21.72 -6.89 74.32
N ARG A 233 -21.90 -5.63 73.88
CA ARG A 233 -22.72 -4.64 74.59
C ARG A 233 -24.17 -5.09 74.71
N ILE A 234 -24.78 -5.55 73.61
CA ILE A 234 -26.16 -6.05 73.60
C ILE A 234 -26.29 -7.28 74.50
N MET A 235 -25.35 -8.23 74.46
CA MET A 235 -25.36 -9.39 75.34
C MET A 235 -25.24 -9.00 76.82
N SER A 236 -24.38 -8.02 77.14
CA SER A 236 -24.24 -7.50 78.50
C SER A 236 -25.52 -6.82 78.99
N GLU A 237 -26.17 -6.04 78.13
CA GLU A 237 -27.43 -5.37 78.45
C GLU A 237 -28.59 -6.37 78.62
N ILE A 238 -28.65 -7.40 77.77
CA ILE A 238 -29.59 -8.52 77.96
C ILE A 238 -29.33 -9.22 79.29
N GLY A 239 -28.06 -9.46 79.65
CA GLY A 239 -27.68 -10.05 80.94
C GLY A 239 -28.10 -9.20 82.14
N ASN A 240 -27.89 -7.89 82.07
CA ASN A 240 -28.33 -6.95 83.10
C ASN A 240 -29.85 -6.92 83.23
N LEU A 241 -30.58 -6.85 82.11
CA LEU A 241 -32.05 -6.88 82.10
C LEU A 241 -32.60 -8.20 82.64
N GLN A 242 -31.95 -9.33 82.34
CA GLN A 242 -32.29 -10.62 82.94
C GLN A 242 -32.05 -10.62 84.45
N GLY A 243 -30.93 -10.03 84.92
CA GLY A 243 -30.63 -9.86 86.33
C GLY A 243 -31.67 -9.00 87.06
N GLU A 244 -32.03 -7.85 86.48
CA GLU A 244 -33.08 -6.97 86.99
C GLU A 244 -34.44 -7.68 87.01
N ASN A 245 -34.76 -8.46 85.99
CA ASN A 245 -36.00 -9.23 85.94
C ASN A 245 -36.05 -10.30 87.04
N ILE A 246 -34.95 -11.01 87.29
CA ILE A 246 -34.85 -12.00 88.38
C ILE A 246 -35.00 -11.30 89.74
N ALA A 247 -34.34 -10.15 89.95
CA ALA A 247 -34.45 -9.38 91.19
C ALA A 247 -35.87 -8.85 91.41
N ALA A 248 -36.50 -8.29 90.37
CA ALA A 248 -37.89 -7.85 90.42
C ALA A 248 -38.85 -9.02 90.72
N LYS A 249 -38.59 -10.20 90.15
CA LYS A 249 -39.35 -11.42 90.46
C LYS A 249 -39.17 -11.84 91.92
N GLU A 250 -37.96 -11.76 92.47
CA GLU A 250 -37.68 -12.04 93.89
C GLU A 250 -38.35 -11.02 94.82
N ASP A 251 -38.39 -9.74 94.45
CA ASP A 251 -39.09 -8.71 95.21
C ASP A 251 -40.60 -8.91 95.19
N ILE A 252 -41.19 -9.27 94.03
CA ILE A 252 -42.60 -9.68 93.94
C ILE A 252 -42.86 -10.88 94.85
N PHE A 253 -41.96 -11.88 94.88
CA PHE A 253 -42.07 -13.00 95.80
C PHE A 253 -42.00 -12.58 97.27
N ARG A 254 -41.08 -11.68 97.64
CA ARG A 254 -40.96 -11.14 99.01
C ARG A 254 -42.22 -10.38 99.43
N VAL A 255 -42.72 -9.48 98.59
CA VAL A 255 -43.94 -8.70 98.83
C VAL A 255 -45.14 -9.64 99.00
N ASN A 256 -45.30 -10.61 98.09
CA ASN A 256 -46.35 -11.62 98.21
C ASN A 256 -46.22 -12.46 99.49
N LEU A 257 -44.99 -12.82 99.91
CA LEU A 257 -44.76 -13.53 101.17
C LEU A 257 -45.17 -12.68 102.38
N THR A 258 -44.83 -11.39 102.38
CA THR A 258 -45.22 -10.47 103.46
C THR A 258 -46.72 -10.29 103.53
N HIS A 259 -47.42 -10.19 102.39
CA HIS A 259 -48.88 -10.16 102.37
C HIS A 259 -49.52 -11.47 102.86
N MET A 260 -48.85 -12.62 102.68
CA MET A 260 -49.29 -13.90 103.22
C MET A 260 -49.04 -14.05 104.74
N LEU A 261 -48.07 -13.31 105.29
CA LEU A 261 -47.65 -13.39 106.71
C LEU A 261 -48.30 -12.33 107.61
N ILE A 262 -49.07 -11.38 107.05
CA ILE A 262 -49.92 -10.49 107.85
C ILE A 262 -51.05 -11.34 108.46
N PRO A 263 -51.16 -11.43 109.80
CA PRO A 263 -52.19 -12.24 110.44
C PRO A 263 -53.59 -11.77 110.05
N LEU A 264 -54.47 -12.73 109.75
CA LEU A 264 -55.92 -12.62 109.59
C LEU A 264 -56.62 -12.18 110.90
N SER A 265 -56.11 -11.14 111.55
CA SER A 265 -56.64 -10.59 112.81
C SER A 265 -56.91 -9.09 112.67
N PHE A 266 -57.76 -8.72 111.72
CA PHE A 266 -58.57 -7.52 111.84
C PHE A 266 -60.00 -7.90 111.52
N CYS A 267 -60.73 -8.22 112.58
CA CYS A 267 -62.18 -8.22 112.62
C CYS A 267 -62.70 -6.82 112.28
N ASP A 268 -63.76 -6.80 111.48
CA ASP A 268 -64.94 -5.94 111.63
C ASP A 268 -64.70 -4.44 111.74
N ILE A 269 -64.48 -3.79 110.59
CA ILE A 269 -64.96 -2.43 110.37
C ILE A 269 -66.28 -2.55 109.60
N GLN A 270 -67.38 -2.68 110.35
CA GLN A 270 -68.72 -2.34 109.89
C GLN A 270 -68.77 -0.81 109.75
N VAL A 271 -68.98 -0.32 108.53
CA VAL A 271 -69.30 1.10 108.28
C VAL A 271 -70.82 1.20 108.15
N THR A 272 -71.43 1.82 109.16
CA THR A 272 -72.82 2.24 109.22
C THR A 272 -72.99 3.61 108.57
N ASP A 273 -74.16 3.82 107.98
CA ASP A 273 -74.58 5.00 107.19
C ASP A 273 -74.52 6.32 107.97
N ALA A 274 -73.51 7.16 107.71
CA ALA A 274 -73.54 8.59 108.05
C ALA A 274 -72.55 9.48 107.26
N ASP A 275 -71.58 8.94 106.53
CA ASP A 275 -70.61 9.78 105.80
C ASP A 275 -70.95 9.92 104.31
N ASP A 276 -71.58 11.06 104.07
CA ASP A 276 -71.83 11.77 102.83
C ASP A 276 -70.64 11.69 101.85
N LEU A 277 -70.71 10.78 100.87
CA LEU A 277 -69.66 10.54 99.86
C LEU A 277 -70.12 10.87 98.44
N HIS A 278 -70.88 11.95 98.25
CA HIS A 278 -71.24 12.46 96.92
C HIS A 278 -70.09 13.22 96.18
N LYS A 279 -68.81 12.94 96.51
CA LYS A 279 -67.65 13.51 95.79
C LYS A 279 -66.36 12.66 95.78
N SER A 280 -66.45 11.36 95.99
CA SER A 280 -65.26 10.51 96.21
C SER A 280 -64.95 9.59 95.03
N THR A 281 -63.99 10.02 94.22
CA THR A 281 -63.28 9.28 93.15
C THR A 281 -62.32 8.21 93.68
N VAL A 282 -62.62 7.58 94.83
CA VAL A 282 -61.64 6.73 95.55
C VAL A 282 -61.80 5.23 95.25
N LEU A 283 -62.78 4.83 94.45
CA LEU A 283 -62.94 3.44 93.97
C LEU A 283 -62.95 3.29 92.44
N ASP A 284 -62.62 4.36 91.71
CA ASP A 284 -62.17 4.27 90.32
C ASP A 284 -60.63 4.31 90.31
N LEU A 285 -59.98 3.21 90.68
CA LEU A 285 -58.59 3.00 90.29
C LEU A 285 -58.58 2.78 88.78
N LYS A 286 -58.59 3.90 88.03
CA LYS A 286 -57.95 3.96 86.73
C LYS A 286 -56.59 3.31 86.90
N LEU A 287 -56.43 2.16 86.27
CA LEU A 287 -55.13 1.62 85.90
C LEU A 287 -54.44 2.71 85.08
N ASP A 288 -53.71 3.59 85.76
CA ASP A 288 -52.80 4.49 85.09
C ASP A 288 -51.77 3.61 84.38
N GLN A 289 -51.85 3.71 83.06
CA GLN A 289 -51.05 3.02 82.06
C GLN A 289 -49.55 3.39 82.17
N ASP A 290 -49.20 4.25 83.12
CA ASP A 290 -47.85 4.71 83.45
C ASP A 290 -47.12 3.84 84.50
N MET A 291 -47.79 2.83 85.09
CA MET A 291 -47.11 1.84 85.95
C MET A 291 -46.34 0.76 85.17
N PHE A 292 -46.63 0.60 83.87
CA PHE A 292 -45.77 -0.12 82.94
C PHE A 292 -44.99 0.90 82.10
N GLY A 293 -43.95 1.47 82.71
CA GLY A 293 -43.00 2.35 82.05
C GLY A 293 -42.22 1.65 80.94
N ILE A 294 -42.87 1.39 79.80
CA ILE A 294 -42.22 1.15 78.53
C ILE A 294 -41.76 2.53 78.05
N LYS A 295 -40.68 3.03 78.64
CA LYS A 295 -39.92 4.13 78.06
C LYS A 295 -39.32 3.63 76.75
N SER A 296 -39.98 3.97 75.65
CA SER A 296 -39.38 3.95 74.33
C SER A 296 -38.18 4.91 74.35
N HIS A 297 -36.99 4.34 74.50
CA HIS A 297 -35.72 5.07 74.37
C HIS A 297 -35.58 5.56 72.92
N THR A 298 -36.11 6.74 72.65
CA THR A 298 -35.86 7.54 71.45
C THR A 298 -35.33 8.90 71.87
N ALA A 299 -34.13 8.94 72.45
CA ALA A 299 -33.38 10.20 72.60
C ALA A 299 -31.92 9.91 73.01
N LEU A 300 -31.03 9.89 72.03
CA LEU A 300 -29.66 10.39 72.19
C LEU A 300 -29.30 11.18 70.92
N LYS A 301 -30.02 12.29 70.73
CA LYS A 301 -29.40 13.53 70.25
C LYS A 301 -28.67 14.13 71.44
N ASN A 302 -27.34 14.24 71.34
CA ASN A 302 -26.50 15.30 71.93
C ASN A 302 -25.03 14.85 71.93
N CYS A 303 -24.35 15.16 70.83
CA CYS A 303 -22.91 15.44 70.82
C CYS A 303 -22.69 16.52 69.77
N GLU A 304 -23.13 17.73 70.10
CA GLU A 304 -22.68 18.95 69.45
C GLU A 304 -21.47 19.51 70.22
N ASN A 305 -20.52 20.04 69.45
CA ASN A 305 -19.54 21.08 69.80
C ASN A 305 -18.19 20.63 70.38
N LYS A 306 -17.22 20.50 69.46
CA LYS A 306 -15.83 20.99 69.45
C LYS A 306 -15.18 20.33 68.22
N THR A 307 -14.89 20.99 67.10
CA THR A 307 -13.89 22.04 66.94
C THR A 307 -14.09 22.64 65.55
N CYS A 308 -14.10 23.97 65.47
CA CYS A 308 -14.33 24.75 64.26
C CYS A 308 -13.11 25.64 64.06
N GLN A 309 -12.28 25.36 63.05
CA GLN A 309 -11.49 26.34 62.28
C GLN A 309 -11.27 25.75 60.87
N ASP A 310 -11.09 26.62 59.89
CA ASP A 310 -10.84 26.34 58.47
C ASP A 310 -12.07 26.11 57.57
N ARG A 311 -12.95 27.12 57.56
CA ARG A 311 -13.81 27.45 56.41
C ARG A 311 -13.69 28.92 56.05
N LYS A 312 -12.64 29.27 55.30
CA LYS A 312 -12.56 30.49 54.48
C LYS A 312 -11.62 30.22 53.31
N HIS A 313 -12.12 29.73 52.17
CA HIS A 313 -11.46 29.95 50.86
C HIS A 313 -12.23 29.47 49.60
N LEU A 314 -13.40 28.82 49.70
CA LEU A 314 -14.00 28.14 48.54
C LEU A 314 -14.99 28.94 47.66
N ASN A 315 -15.23 30.23 47.93
CA ASN A 315 -16.22 31.01 47.15
C ASN A 315 -15.65 31.80 45.95
N THR A 316 -14.40 31.57 45.55
CA THR A 316 -13.77 32.35 44.45
C THR A 316 -13.33 31.49 43.25
N ILE A 317 -13.42 30.17 43.33
CA ILE A 317 -12.94 29.26 42.26
C ILE A 317 -14.06 28.92 41.26
N ASN A 318 -15.32 28.93 41.70
CA ASN A 318 -16.45 28.52 40.87
C ASN A 318 -16.92 29.56 39.84
N GLU A 319 -16.49 30.83 39.91
CA GLU A 319 -16.77 31.82 38.86
C GLU A 319 -15.72 31.83 37.74
N LYS A 320 -14.49 31.34 37.98
CA LYS A 320 -13.43 31.31 36.96
C LYS A 320 -13.49 30.11 36.02
N ILE A 321 -14.05 28.99 36.49
CA ILE A 321 -14.19 27.76 35.69
C ILE A 321 -15.34 27.89 34.67
N LEU A 322 -16.36 28.69 34.98
CA LEU A 322 -17.47 28.94 34.05
C LEU A 322 -17.12 29.92 32.90
N SER A 323 -16.05 30.69 33.02
CA SER A 323 -15.57 31.58 31.94
C SER A 323 -14.61 30.92 30.93
N SER A 324 -14.13 29.70 31.18
CA SER A 324 -13.11 29.05 30.34
C SER A 324 -13.65 27.99 29.35
N ILE A 325 -14.97 27.75 29.35
CA ILE A 325 -15.61 26.68 28.55
C ILE A 325 -16.01 27.19 27.15
N CYS A 326 -15.77 28.46 26.82
CA CYS A 326 -16.31 29.12 25.63
C CYS A 326 -15.29 29.49 24.52
N ASN A 327 -14.21 28.73 24.26
CA ASN A 327 -13.45 28.86 23.00
C ASN A 327 -12.64 27.59 22.67
N PRO A 328 -13.03 26.81 21.64
CA PRO A 328 -12.25 25.69 21.15
C PRO A 328 -11.54 26.11 19.86
N GLU A 329 -10.30 26.59 19.95
CA GLU A 329 -9.36 26.70 18.82
C GLU A 329 -8.08 27.35 19.33
N LEU A 330 -7.01 26.57 19.53
CA LEU A 330 -5.59 26.93 19.30
C LEU A 330 -4.63 26.06 20.15
N LYS A 331 -3.65 25.45 19.45
CA LYS A 331 -2.39 24.82 19.92
C LYS A 331 -2.56 23.43 20.54
N ILE A 332 -2.33 22.29 19.87
CA ILE A 332 -1.19 21.84 19.04
C ILE A 332 0.17 22.23 19.64
N LEU A 333 0.83 21.21 20.21
CA LEU A 333 2.26 21.05 20.46
C LEU A 333 2.93 22.09 21.36
N HIS A 334 2.98 21.82 22.65
CA HIS A 334 4.23 21.68 23.42
C HIS A 334 3.90 21.44 24.90
N GLU A 335 4.70 20.57 25.51
CA GLU A 335 5.17 20.71 26.89
C GLU A 335 4.21 20.53 28.07
N LEU A 336 4.60 19.53 28.85
CA LEU A 336 4.79 19.60 30.30
C LEU A 336 3.57 19.43 31.21
N ASN A 337 3.89 18.68 32.28
CA ASN A 337 3.22 18.59 33.56
C ASN A 337 2.08 17.57 33.66
N GLU A 338 2.51 16.35 33.99
CA GLU A 338 2.11 15.72 35.24
C GLU A 338 1.76 16.79 36.29
N ASP A 339 0.47 16.95 36.64
CA ASP A 339 -0.01 17.41 37.95
C ASP A 339 -1.52 17.74 37.99
N GLU A 340 -2.24 17.75 36.86
CA GLU A 340 -3.69 18.09 36.90
C GLU A 340 -4.64 16.90 37.11
N THR A 341 -4.15 15.65 37.13
CA THR A 341 -5.00 14.47 37.39
C THR A 341 -5.10 14.09 38.87
N SER A 342 -4.26 14.63 39.76
CA SER A 342 -4.27 14.29 41.19
C SER A 342 -5.47 14.85 41.97
N ASN A 343 -6.08 15.95 41.52
CA ASN A 343 -7.17 16.59 42.28
C ASN A 343 -8.57 16.02 42.00
N GLN A 344 -8.77 15.23 40.95
CA GLN A 344 -10.03 14.50 40.72
C GLN A 344 -10.03 13.10 41.38
N ILE A 345 -8.85 12.58 41.71
CA ILE A 345 -8.71 11.26 42.36
C ILE A 345 -9.04 11.34 43.86
N THR A 346 -8.77 12.48 44.51
CA THR A 346 -8.96 12.65 45.97
C THR A 346 -10.43 12.66 46.40
N GLU A 347 -11.35 13.19 45.58
CA GLU A 347 -12.79 13.11 45.88
C GLU A 347 -13.34 11.68 45.70
N ALA A 348 -12.84 10.92 44.72
CA ALA A 348 -13.22 9.52 44.50
C ALA A 348 -12.67 8.58 45.59
N GLU A 349 -11.47 8.84 46.11
CA GLU A 349 -10.87 8.07 47.21
C GLU A 349 -11.62 8.24 48.54
N SER A 350 -12.15 9.45 48.81
CA SER A 350 -12.95 9.71 50.01
C SER A 350 -14.27 8.92 50.05
N LEU A 351 -14.86 8.62 48.89
CA LEU A 351 -16.08 7.81 48.76
C LEU A 351 -15.81 6.30 48.69
N ALA A 352 -14.59 5.91 48.30
CA ALA A 352 -14.13 4.52 48.33
C ALA A 352 -13.81 4.03 49.76
N ALA A 353 -13.52 4.95 50.68
CA ALA A 353 -13.25 4.67 52.10
C ALA A 353 -14.51 4.34 52.92
N LEU A 354 -15.70 4.72 52.46
CA LEU A 354 -16.99 4.39 53.10
C LEU A 354 -17.36 2.95 52.77
N GLY A 355 -17.64 2.11 53.77
CA GLY A 355 -18.07 0.75 53.46
C GLY A 355 -19.58 0.60 53.27
N PRO A 356 -20.05 -0.62 52.96
CA PRO A 356 -21.44 -0.91 52.58
C PRO A 356 -22.51 -0.27 53.46
N LEU A 357 -22.34 -0.28 54.79
CA LEU A 357 -23.31 0.32 55.72
C LEU A 357 -23.31 1.85 55.67
N GLU A 358 -22.15 2.49 55.55
CA GLU A 358 -22.06 3.95 55.40
C GLU A 358 -22.53 4.40 54.02
N LYS A 359 -22.24 3.63 52.96
CA LYS A 359 -22.82 3.85 51.62
C LYS A 359 -24.35 3.74 51.65
N GLN A 360 -24.89 2.79 52.41
CA GLN A 360 -26.32 2.62 52.60
C GLN A 360 -26.92 3.74 53.48
N ALA A 361 -26.17 4.24 54.47
CA ALA A 361 -26.58 5.39 55.28
C ALA A 361 -26.59 6.71 54.47
N CYS A 362 -25.59 6.94 53.60
CA CYS A 362 -25.58 8.06 52.67
C CYS A 362 -26.74 7.99 51.68
N PHE A 363 -27.09 6.78 51.20
CA PHE A 363 -28.26 6.56 50.36
C PHE A 363 -29.58 6.88 51.11
N LEU A 364 -29.72 6.45 52.37
CA LEU A 364 -30.90 6.72 53.19
C LEU A 364 -31.02 8.18 53.65
N GLN A 365 -29.90 8.93 53.70
CA GLN A 365 -29.87 10.37 54.02
C GLN A 365 -30.18 11.27 52.80
N GLY A 366 -30.49 10.71 51.63
CA GLY A 366 -30.89 11.50 50.45
C GLY A 366 -29.76 12.30 49.80
N LEU A 367 -28.50 11.97 50.08
CA LEU A 367 -27.37 12.51 49.33
C LEU A 367 -27.32 11.83 47.95
N PRO A 368 -27.18 12.58 46.84
CA PRO A 368 -27.20 12.02 45.50
C PRO A 368 -25.90 11.25 45.22
N ALA A 369 -25.77 10.05 45.78
CA ALA A 369 -24.74 9.11 45.39
C ALA A 369 -25.20 8.44 44.09
N LYS A 370 -24.61 8.85 42.96
CA LYS A 370 -24.71 8.17 41.66
C LYS A 370 -24.03 6.80 41.77
N ILE A 371 -24.73 5.84 42.37
CA ILE A 371 -24.30 4.45 42.42
C ILE A 371 -24.67 3.82 41.08
N GLY A 372 -23.66 3.59 40.23
CA GLY A 372 -23.76 2.67 39.10
C GLY A 372 -24.57 3.15 37.89
N GLN A 373 -24.33 4.37 37.41
CA GLN A 373 -24.54 4.62 35.98
C GLN A 373 -23.27 4.19 35.26
N GLN A 374 -23.41 3.17 34.41
CA GLN A 374 -22.44 2.81 33.37
C GLN A 374 -21.90 4.12 32.79
N SER A 375 -20.61 4.35 32.99
CA SER A 375 -19.95 5.44 32.34
C SER A 375 -20.10 5.16 30.84
N ASN A 376 -21.01 5.88 30.20
CA ASN A 376 -20.94 6.21 28.78
C ASN A 376 -19.66 7.02 28.59
N LEU A 377 -18.52 6.37 28.80
CA LEU A 377 -17.24 6.85 28.33
C LEU A 377 -17.35 6.72 26.84
N CYS A 378 -17.56 7.87 26.22
CA CYS A 378 -17.18 8.21 24.87
C CYS A 378 -15.69 7.82 24.71
N SER A 379 -15.46 6.52 24.55
CA SER A 379 -14.16 5.90 24.36
C SER A 379 -13.78 6.08 22.90
N ALA A 380 -12.47 6.05 22.60
CA ALA A 380 -11.89 6.20 21.27
C ALA A 380 -12.60 5.36 20.17
N GLU A 381 -13.35 4.33 20.54
CA GLU A 381 -14.20 3.50 19.69
C GLU A 381 -15.39 4.26 19.06
N LEU A 382 -16.03 5.20 19.76
CA LEU A 382 -17.13 6.02 19.22
C LEU A 382 -16.59 7.17 18.36
N GLN A 383 -15.41 7.70 18.69
CA GLN A 383 -14.65 8.59 17.79
C GLN A 383 -14.13 7.86 16.55
N ALA A 384 -13.74 6.59 16.68
CA ALA A 384 -13.35 5.74 15.56
C ALA A 384 -14.55 5.42 14.67
N GLN A 385 -15.74 5.14 15.22
CA GLN A 385 -16.97 4.95 14.44
C GLN A 385 -17.49 6.25 13.81
N LEU A 386 -17.30 7.41 14.45
CA LEU A 386 -17.62 8.72 13.83
C LEU A 386 -16.61 9.10 12.72
N LYS A 387 -15.35 8.66 12.82
CA LYS A 387 -14.34 8.79 11.74
C LYS A 387 -14.50 7.73 10.64
N PHE A 388 -14.97 6.54 10.97
CA PHE A 388 -15.33 5.45 10.06
C PHE A 388 -16.84 5.42 9.85
N ASN A 389 -17.36 6.46 9.20
CA ASN A 389 -18.74 6.46 8.76
C ASN A 389 -18.80 6.08 7.28
N PRO A 390 -19.10 4.81 6.92
CA PRO A 390 -19.17 4.35 5.53
C PRO A 390 -20.34 4.94 4.72
N GLU A 391 -21.12 5.86 5.29
CA GLU A 391 -22.25 6.53 4.64
C GLU A 391 -21.96 7.97 4.17
N LEU A 392 -20.75 8.48 4.37
CA LEU A 392 -20.35 9.77 3.79
C LEU A 392 -19.98 9.58 2.31
N SER A 393 -20.82 10.14 1.44
CA SER A 393 -20.78 10.18 -0.04
C SER A 393 -19.50 10.76 -0.68
N ASN A 394 -18.44 11.00 0.09
CA ASN A 394 -17.21 11.69 -0.32
C ASN A 394 -15.94 10.81 -0.26
N TRP A 395 -16.06 9.49 -0.15
CA TRP A 395 -14.87 8.62 -0.26
C TRP A 395 -14.48 8.41 -1.73
N PRO A 396 -13.19 8.47 -2.11
CA PRO A 396 -12.74 8.40 -3.50
C PRO A 396 -12.90 7.00 -4.11
N VAL A 397 -13.46 6.05 -3.37
CA VAL A 397 -13.78 4.70 -3.84
C VAL A 397 -15.26 4.44 -3.61
N ASN A 398 -16.06 4.64 -4.66
CA ASN A 398 -17.48 4.32 -4.64
C ASN A 398 -17.68 2.79 -4.52
N ARG A 399 -18.77 2.34 -3.88
CA ARG A 399 -19.09 0.90 -3.69
C ARG A 399 -19.07 0.13 -5.01
N ASP A 400 -19.46 0.81 -6.08
CA ASP A 400 -19.43 0.30 -7.46
C ASP A 400 -18.01 0.00 -7.97
N MET A 401 -16.99 0.78 -7.56
CA MET A 401 -15.59 0.51 -7.94
C MET A 401 -15.07 -0.76 -7.26
N PHE A 402 -15.45 -1.01 -6.01
CA PHE A 402 -15.10 -2.24 -5.30
C PHE A 402 -15.75 -3.49 -5.93
N LEU A 403 -17.03 -3.39 -6.31
CA LEU A 403 -17.73 -4.48 -7.00
C LEU A 403 -17.14 -4.76 -8.39
N LYS A 404 -16.68 -3.73 -9.10
CA LYS A 404 -16.01 -3.88 -10.40
C LYS A 404 -14.66 -4.58 -10.27
N TYR A 405 -13.84 -4.20 -9.29
CA TYR A 405 -12.54 -4.81 -9.05
C TYR A 405 -12.64 -6.28 -8.62
N LEU A 406 -13.65 -6.64 -7.81
CA LEU A 406 -13.91 -8.02 -7.42
C LEU A 406 -14.51 -8.88 -8.54
N SER A 407 -15.10 -8.26 -9.56
CA SER A 407 -15.64 -8.97 -10.74
C SER A 407 -14.56 -9.20 -11.80
N ASP A 408 -13.52 -8.36 -11.89
CA ASP A 408 -12.41 -8.52 -12.83
C ASP A 408 -11.34 -9.54 -12.37
N HIS A 409 -11.46 -10.06 -11.14
CA HIS A 409 -10.52 -11.03 -10.53
C HIS A 409 -11.14 -12.39 -10.16
N LYS A 410 -12.29 -12.74 -10.73
CA LYS A 410 -12.85 -14.10 -10.78
C LYS A 410 -13.00 -14.55 -12.23
#